data_AF-A0A0C2XQ20-F1
#
_entry.id   AF-A0A0C2XQ20-F1
#
_cell.length_a   1.000
_cell.length_b   1.000
_cell.length_c   1.000
_cell.angle_alpha   90.00
_cell.angle_beta   90.00
_cell.angle_gamma   90.00
#
_symmetry.space_group_name_H-M   'P 1'
#
loop_
_entity.id
_entity.type
_entity.pdbx_description
1 polymer ?
#
loop_
_entity_poly.entity_id
_entity_poly.type
_entity_poly.pdbx_seq_one_letter_code
_entity_poly.pdbx_strand_id
1 'polypeptide(L)'
;MTSLDKALEIVQQAIEEDTNHNYAEAYTLYHSSLDYFILALKYEKNERARRLIRSKTEEYLNRAEKLQDHLASQEEERRRAAVT
;
A
#
# COMPACT_ATOMS: atom_id res chain seq x y z
N MET A 1 9.20 17.14 -9.00
CA MET A 1 8.44 16.14 -8.21
C MET A 1 9.39 14.97 -7.96
N THR A 2 9.72 14.70 -6.70
CA THR A 2 10.65 13.63 -6.33
C THR A 2 9.93 12.29 -6.25
N SER A 3 10.67 11.18 -6.24
CA SER A 3 10.10 9.85 -5.99
C SER A 3 9.35 9.79 -4.65
N LEU A 4 9.83 10.53 -3.64
CA LEU A 4 9.16 10.64 -2.35
C LEU A 4 7.83 11.39 -2.45
N ASP A 5 7.78 12.51 -3.17
CA ASP A 5 6.53 13.26 -3.38
C ASP A 5 5.48 12.40 -4.09
N LYS A 6 5.92 11.60 -5.08
CA LYS A 6 5.02 10.68 -5.79
C LYS A 6 4.49 9.57 -4.88
N ALA A 7 5.36 9.01 -4.04
CA ALA A 7 4.95 8.01 -3.04
C ALA A 7 3.90 8.57 -2.07
N LEU A 8 4.08 9.81 -1.61
CA LEU A 8 3.17 10.48 -0.69
C LEU A 8 1.81 10.78 -1.32
N GLU A 9 1.77 11.21 -2.58
CA GLU A 9 0.53 11.43 -3.32
C GLU A 9 -0.27 10.14 -3.48
N ILE A 10 0.39 9.06 -3.92
CA ILE A 10 -0.27 7.77 -4.17
C ILE A 10 -0.74 7.15 -2.86
N VAL A 11 0.07 7.19 -1.79
CA VAL A 11 -0.33 6.61 -0.50
C VAL A 11 -1.49 7.37 0.13
N GLN A 12 -1.60 8.67 -0.11
CA GLN A 12 -2.75 9.44 0.34
C GLN A 12 -4.03 8.95 -0.35
N GLN A 13 -3.98 8.73 -1.67
CA GLN A 13 -5.08 8.12 -2.41
C GLN A 13 -5.38 6.70 -1.90
N ALA A 14 -4.35 5.89 -1.63
CA ALA A 14 -4.53 4.55 -1.09
C ALA A 14 -5.29 4.57 0.25
N ILE A 15 -4.96 5.50 1.14
CA ILE A 15 -5.62 5.67 2.44
C ILE A 15 -7.08 6.13 2.27
N GLU A 16 -7.35 7.03 1.33
CA GLU A 16 -8.72 7.46 1.01
C GLU A 16 -9.57 6.30 0.52
N GLU A 17 -9.08 5.51 -0.43
CA GLU A 17 -9.76 4.32 -0.94
C GLU A 17 -9.95 3.24 0.14
N ASP A 18 -8.95 3.05 0.99
CA ASP A 18 -9.00 2.13 2.13
C ASP A 18 -10.10 2.54 3.13
N THR A 19 -10.18 3.85 3.42
CA THR A 19 -11.22 4.43 4.29
C THR A 19 -12.61 4.30 3.66
N ASN A 20 -12.70 4.41 2.33
CA ASN A 20 -13.93 4.21 1.56
C ASN A 20 -14.30 2.73 1.37
N HIS A 21 -13.53 1.80 1.95
CA HIS A 21 -13.72 0.35 1.83
C HIS A 21 -13.53 -0.19 0.40
N ASN A 22 -12.89 0.61 -0.46
CA ASN A 22 -12.51 0.23 -1.82
C ASN A 22 -11.18 -0.56 -1.77
N TYR A 23 -11.19 -1.70 -1.09
CA TYR A 23 -9.98 -2.43 -0.71
C TYR A 23 -9.12 -2.92 -1.87
N ALA A 24 -9.72 -3.28 -3.00
CA ALA A 24 -8.97 -3.72 -4.19
C ALA A 24 -8.17 -2.57 -4.82
N GLU A 25 -8.77 -1.38 -4.89
CA GLU A 25 -8.10 -0.17 -5.40
C GLU A 25 -7.03 0.29 -4.41
N ALA A 26 -7.38 0.35 -3.12
CA ALA A 26 -6.44 0.68 -2.04
C ALA A 26 -5.20 -0.22 -2.06
N TYR A 27 -5.38 -1.54 -2.20
CA TYR A 27 -4.28 -2.50 -2.30
C TYR A 27 -3.33 -2.18 -3.46
N THR A 28 -3.90 -1.90 -4.65
CA THR A 28 -3.13 -1.55 -5.85
C THR A 28 -2.35 -0.25 -5.66
N LEU A 29 -2.99 0.77 -5.08
CA LEU A 29 -2.36 2.06 -4.79
C LEU A 29 -1.27 1.93 -3.72
N TYR A 30 -1.47 1.14 -2.66
CA TYR A 30 -0.43 0.88 -1.67
C TYR A 30 0.81 0.26 -2.34
N HIS A 31 0.66 -0.77 -3.17
CA HIS A 31 1.79 -1.36 -3.91
C HIS A 31 2.51 -0.33 -4.81
N SER A 32 1.77 0.46 -5.55
CA SER A 32 2.34 1.53 -6.38
C SER A 32 3.12 2.55 -5.55
N SER A 33 2.59 2.96 -4.38
CA SER A 33 3.29 3.87 -3.47
C SER A 33 4.59 3.26 -2.91
N LEU A 34 4.60 1.95 -2.63
CA LEU A 34 5.75 1.23 -2.08
C LEU A 34 6.91 1.18 -3.08
N ASP A 35 6.64 1.01 -4.37
CA ASP A 35 7.67 1.06 -5.42
C ASP A 35 8.39 2.42 -5.43
N TYR A 36 7.63 3.50 -5.27
CA TYR A 36 8.20 4.85 -5.18
C TYR A 36 8.93 5.10 -3.86
N PHE A 37 8.46 4.54 -2.73
CA PHE A 37 9.20 4.60 -1.46
C PHE A 37 10.54 3.87 -1.53
N ILE A 38 10.59 2.69 -2.17
CA ILE A 38 11.83 1.94 -2.41
C ILE A 38 12.78 2.75 -3.30
N LEU A 39 12.23 3.39 -4.35
CA LEU A 39 13.01 4.28 -5.21
C LEU A 39 13.57 5.48 -4.44
N ALA A 40 12.77 6.10 -3.57
CA ALA A 40 13.22 7.19 -2.71
C ALA A 40 14.34 6.74 -1.76
N LEU A 41 14.21 5.56 -1.15
CA LEU A 41 15.25 4.98 -0.28
C LEU A 41 16.57 4.75 -1.01
N LYS A 42 16.54 4.37 -2.29
CA LYS A 42 17.74 4.13 -3.10
C LYS A 42 18.58 5.40 -3.30
N TYR A 43 17.94 6.56 -3.41
CA TYR A 43 18.61 7.83 -3.71
C TYR A 43 18.75 8.77 -2.51
N GLU A 44 18.08 8.48 -1.40
CA GLU A 44 18.17 9.27 -0.17
C GLU A 44 19.52 9.04 0.54
N LYS A 45 20.23 10.13 0.84
CA LYS A 45 21.55 10.11 1.48
C LYS A 45 21.48 10.40 2.98
N ASN A 46 20.42 11.08 3.42
CA ASN A 46 20.23 11.43 4.81
C ASN A 46 19.73 10.21 5.61
N GLU A 47 20.58 9.70 6.50
CA GLU A 47 20.28 8.53 7.35
C GLU A 47 18.99 8.68 8.16
N ARG A 48 18.70 9.89 8.67
CA ARG A 48 17.47 10.15 9.43
C ARG A 48 16.25 10.06 8.52
N ALA A 49 16.31 10.65 7.34
CA ALA A 49 15.23 10.57 6.36
C ALA A 49 15.00 9.13 5.90
N ARG A 50 16.06 8.36 5.60
CA ARG A 50 15.93 6.94 5.23
C ARG A 50 15.23 6.11 6.30
N ARG A 51 15.55 6.32 7.58
CA ARG A 51 14.87 5.60 8.68
C ARG A 51 13.38 5.90 8.72
N LEU A 52 13.00 7.17 8.54
CA LEU A 52 11.60 7.57 8.49
C LEU A 52 10.87 6.96 7.29
N ILE A 53 11.47 7.05 6.10
CA ILE A 53 10.90 6.47 4.87
C ILE A 53 10.73 4.95 5.03
N ARG A 54 11.74 4.25 5.56
CA ARG A 54 11.67 2.79 5.78
C ARG A 54 10.56 2.42 6.76
N SER A 55 10.48 3.10 7.89
CA SER A 55 9.43 2.84 8.88
C SER A 55 8.03 3.01 8.29
N LYS A 56 7.84 4.03 7.44
CA LYS A 56 6.56 4.22 6.73
C LYS A 56 6.32 3.18 5.64
N THR A 57 7.36 2.80 4.90
CA THR A 57 7.28 1.71 3.90
C THR A 57 6.80 0.41 4.55
N GLU A 58 7.35 0.06 5.71
CA GLU A 58 6.95 -1.14 6.48
C GLU A 58 5.50 -1.05 6.97
N GLU A 59 5.06 0.12 7.45
CA GLU A 59 3.68 0.36 7.87
C GLU A 59 2.67 0.14 6.73
N TYR A 60 2.97 0.70 5.54
CA TYR A 60 2.09 0.57 4.38
C TYR A 60 2.13 -0.83 3.76
N LEU A 61 3.28 -1.50 3.77
CA LEU A 61 3.38 -2.91 3.35
C LEU A 61 2.50 -3.80 4.23
N ASN A 62 2.59 -3.66 5.56
CA ASN A 62 1.77 -4.42 6.48
C ASN A 62 0.27 -4.18 6.26
N ARG A 63 -0.13 -2.97 5.84
CA ARG A 63 -1.53 -2.68 5.50
C ARG A 63 -1.94 -3.36 4.19
N ALA A 64 -1.09 -3.30 3.16
CA ALA A 64 -1.34 -3.97 1.88
C ALA A 64 -1.50 -5.49 2.05
N GLU A 65 -0.66 -6.14 2.86
CA GLU A 65 -0.76 -7.57 3.16
C GLU A 65 -2.10 -7.92 3.82
N LYS A 66 -2.54 -7.12 4.80
CA LYS A 66 -3.87 -7.32 5.43
C LYS A 66 -5.03 -7.15 4.46
N LEU A 67 -4.92 -6.23 3.50
CA LEU A 67 -5.94 -6.05 2.48
C LEU A 67 -5.98 -7.24 1.53
N GLN A 68 -4.82 -7.79 1.15
CA GLN A 68 -4.72 -9.00 0.34
C GLN A 68 -5.44 -10.17 1.01
N ASP A 69 -5.17 -10.42 2.29
CA ASP A 69 -5.81 -11.49 3.06
C ASP A 69 -7.33 -11.30 3.13
N HIS A 70 -7.78 -10.06 3.35
CA HIS A 70 -9.21 -9.73 3.38
C HIS A 70 -9.89 -10.01 2.03
N LEU A 71 -9.28 -9.58 0.92
CA LEU A 71 -9.80 -9.80 -0.43
C LEU A 71 -9.83 -11.29 -0.80
N ALA A 72 -8.79 -12.04 -0.44
CA ALA A 72 -8.73 -13.48 -0.65
C ALA A 72 -9.85 -14.22 0.11
N SER A 73 -10.08 -13.85 1.38
CA SER A 73 -11.17 -14.40 2.19
C SER A 73 -12.54 -14.10 1.59
N GLN A 74 -12.78 -12.85 1.14
CA GLN A 74 -14.04 -12.48 0.50
C GLN A 74 -14.29 -13.24 -0.81
N GLU A 75 -13.25 -13.47 -1.59
CA GLU A 75 -13.36 -14.25 -2.82
C GLU A 75 -13.67 -15.73 -2.54
N GLU A 76 -13.04 -16.32 -1.52
CA GLU A 76 -13.33 -17.70 -1.13
C GLU A 76 -14.79 -17.86 -0.66
N GLU A 77 -15.29 -16.95 0.16
CA GLU A 77 -16.69 -16.93 0.62
C GLU A 77 -17.66 -16.83 -0.56
N ARG A 78 -17.39 -15.93 -1.51
CA ARG A 78 -18.20 -15.78 -2.74
C ARG A 78 -18.21 -17.06 -3.57
N ARG A 79 -17.07 -17.72 -3.73
CA ARG A 79 -16.96 -18.99 -4.46
C ARG A 79 -17.78 -20.10 -3.80
N ARG A 80 -17.74 -20.21 -2.46
CA ARG A 80 -18.54 -21.19 -1.71
C ARG A 80 -20.04 -20.95 -1.86
N ALA A 81 -20.46 -19.69 -1.78
CA ALA A 81 -21.88 -19.31 -1.94
C ALA A 81 -22.42 -19.58 -3.35
N ALA A 82 -21.59 -19.47 -4.39
CA ALA A 82 -22.00 -19.73 -5.77
C ALA A 82 -22.16 -21.23 -6.13
N VAL A 83 -21.67 -22.12 -5.28
CA VAL A 83 -21.70 -23.59 -5.49
C VAL A 83 -22.85 -24.27 -4.72
N THR A 84 -23.56 -23.53 -3.85
CA THR A 84 -24.72 -24.02 -3.08
C THR A 84 -26.02 -23.59 -3.74
#